data_AF-A0A363U0F7-F1
#
_entry.id   AF-A0A363U0F7-F1
#
_cell.length_a   1.000
_cell.length_b   1.000
_cell.length_c   1.000
_cell.angle_alpha   90.00
_cell.angle_beta   90.00
_cell.angle_gamma   90.00
#
_symmetry.space_group_name_H-M   'P 1'
#
loop_
_entity.id
_entity.type
_entity.pdbx_description
1 polymer ?
#
loop_
_entity_poly.entity_id
_entity_poly.type
_entity_poly.pdbx_seq_one_letter_code
_entity_poly.pdbx_strand_id
1 'polypeptide(L)'
;MEVITTHVNADFDTIASMVAARKLYTDAVIVLPGSQEETVKGFLIQSAFYTLEVRKAREIDLSKVTRVILVDIRNSARIGVFGEVVRRPGVDLHIYDHHPEEEADLHGSVEVIRRVGSTTTILVQILKERGIPITPDEATVMMLGIYEDTGSLIFPSTTVDDYLAAAHLLSCGAKLAQVSDILARDLTSGQISLLYDLIQGIRSYTIRGVEVVIAEARREEYVGDLALLVHKLRDMEAVSVLFVICQMGDRVVLVGRSRKPEVDAAAVMREFGGGGHAYAASATVKDMTTFQVRERILRVLEEKVIPRRSAADVMVSPARTVDAGETILEVHQALTRSNINAVPVMRGGAVVGILTRQVVEKAVYHGLGEERAGEYMNADYETVAPETAIERVQEIIIGKNQRLVPVVRGRELLGVITRTGLLRFLYDMRDVEHPGDEEDVDAEGAMAPRKNVANLMRDRLPTRVLALLRAAGECAERLGMKAFAVGGFVRDLVMRVTNLDVDIVVEGDGIRFAE
;
A
#
# COMPACT_ATOMS: atom_id res chain seq x y z
N MET A 1 -17.22 12.52 -37.08
CA MET A 1 -16.96 11.06 -37.15
C MET A 1 -16.73 10.55 -35.74
N GLU A 2 -17.14 9.32 -35.45
CA GLU A 2 -16.97 8.73 -34.14
C GLU A 2 -15.78 7.77 -34.15
N VAL A 3 -15.02 7.74 -33.06
CA VAL A 3 -13.83 6.90 -32.92
C VAL A 3 -13.90 6.12 -31.62
N ILE A 4 -13.62 4.82 -31.69
CA ILE A 4 -13.40 3.96 -30.54
C ILE A 4 -11.89 3.78 -30.40
N THR A 5 -11.35 4.07 -29.23
CA THR A 5 -9.91 3.94 -28.95
C THR A 5 -9.67 3.53 -27.50
N THR A 6 -8.41 3.27 -27.19
CA THR A 6 -7.96 2.70 -25.91
C THR A 6 -6.58 3.26 -25.55
N HIS A 7 -5.85 2.68 -24.61
CA HIS A 7 -4.50 3.09 -24.28
C HIS A 7 -3.43 2.61 -25.29
N VAL A 8 -2.27 3.25 -25.25
CA VAL A 8 -1.05 2.75 -25.90
C VAL A 8 -0.61 1.44 -25.25
N ASN A 9 0.02 0.54 -26.02
CA ASN A 9 0.28 -0.85 -25.63
C ASN A 9 -1.02 -1.63 -25.37
N ALA A 10 -1.87 -1.71 -26.40
CA ALA A 10 -3.11 -2.47 -26.37
C ALA A 10 -2.85 -3.98 -26.12
N ASP A 11 -3.56 -4.55 -25.14
CA ASP A 11 -3.67 -5.97 -24.78
C ASP A 11 -5.00 -6.59 -25.31
N PHE A 12 -5.37 -7.82 -24.93
CA PHE A 12 -6.62 -8.41 -25.38
C PHE A 12 -7.86 -7.76 -24.77
N ASP A 13 -7.82 -7.24 -23.53
CA ASP A 13 -9.02 -6.59 -22.96
C ASP A 13 -9.37 -5.30 -23.70
N THR A 14 -8.36 -4.53 -24.08
CA THR A 14 -8.56 -3.34 -24.92
C THR A 14 -9.16 -3.71 -26.28
N ILE A 15 -8.61 -4.70 -26.99
CA ILE A 15 -9.11 -5.13 -28.31
C ILE A 15 -10.55 -5.65 -28.18
N ALA A 16 -10.80 -6.54 -27.23
CA ALA A 16 -12.10 -7.13 -26.96
C ALA A 16 -13.15 -6.07 -26.62
N SER A 17 -12.80 -5.12 -25.77
CA SER A 17 -13.65 -4.00 -25.41
C SER A 17 -13.96 -3.10 -26.61
N MET A 18 -12.99 -2.86 -27.51
CA MET A 18 -13.26 -2.10 -28.74
C MET A 18 -14.23 -2.83 -29.67
N VAL A 19 -14.13 -4.17 -29.78
CA VAL A 19 -15.09 -4.99 -30.55
C VAL A 19 -16.49 -4.90 -29.95
N ALA A 20 -16.59 -5.01 -28.62
CA ALA A 20 -17.87 -4.91 -27.92
C ALA A 20 -18.48 -3.50 -28.03
N ALA A 21 -17.67 -2.45 -27.89
CA ALA A 21 -18.11 -1.07 -28.06
C ALA A 21 -18.58 -0.80 -29.51
N ARG A 22 -17.93 -1.38 -30.53
CA ARG A 22 -18.36 -1.24 -31.94
C ARG A 22 -19.78 -1.76 -32.20
N LYS A 23 -20.26 -2.71 -31.40
CA LYS A 23 -21.65 -3.18 -31.43
C LYS A 23 -22.64 -2.15 -30.86
N LEU A 24 -22.19 -1.33 -29.91
CA LEU A 24 -22.97 -0.21 -29.35
C LEU A 24 -22.92 1.03 -30.25
N TYR A 25 -21.79 1.26 -30.92
CA TYR A 25 -21.52 2.41 -31.79
C TYR A 25 -21.25 1.95 -33.22
N THR A 26 -22.30 1.56 -33.93
CA THR A 26 -22.22 0.91 -35.27
C THR A 26 -21.55 1.77 -36.34
N ASP A 27 -21.48 3.09 -36.16
CA ASP A 27 -20.85 4.04 -37.09
C ASP A 27 -19.45 4.48 -36.67
N ALA A 28 -18.99 4.13 -35.45
CA ALA A 28 -17.69 4.51 -34.90
C ALA A 28 -16.51 3.63 -35.34
N VAL A 29 -15.44 4.25 -35.85
CA VAL A 29 -14.27 3.51 -36.36
C VAL A 29 -13.36 3.09 -35.20
N ILE A 30 -12.88 1.85 -35.20
CA ILE A 30 -11.88 1.37 -34.24
C ILE A 30 -10.51 1.90 -34.65
N VAL A 31 -9.83 2.60 -33.72
CA VAL A 31 -8.54 3.23 -33.98
C VAL A 31 -7.57 2.96 -32.84
N LEU A 32 -6.41 2.42 -33.18
CA LEU A 32 -5.34 2.19 -32.20
C LEU A 32 -4.45 3.42 -32.05
N PRO A 33 -4.16 3.88 -30.82
CA PRO A 33 -3.42 5.12 -30.57
C PRO A 33 -1.90 4.95 -30.74
N GLY A 34 -1.38 3.72 -30.75
CA GLY A 34 0.07 3.46 -30.72
C GLY A 34 0.45 1.97 -30.87
N SER A 35 1.50 1.56 -30.17
CA SER A 35 1.99 0.17 -30.12
C SER A 35 0.99 -0.79 -29.47
N GLN A 36 1.18 -2.09 -29.70
CA GLN A 36 0.39 -3.22 -29.21
C GLN A 36 1.32 -4.23 -28.55
N GLU A 37 0.82 -5.06 -27.63
CA GLU A 37 1.55 -6.24 -27.17
C GLU A 37 1.86 -7.20 -28.33
N GLU A 38 2.96 -7.95 -28.24
CA GLU A 38 3.42 -8.83 -29.34
C GLU A 38 2.44 -9.98 -29.60
N THR A 39 1.80 -10.49 -28.55
CA THR A 39 0.71 -11.48 -28.62
C THR A 39 -0.50 -10.94 -29.38
N VAL A 40 -0.88 -9.69 -29.10
CA VAL A 40 -1.98 -9.00 -29.81
C VAL A 40 -1.60 -8.74 -31.27
N LYS A 41 -0.35 -8.36 -31.57
CA LYS A 41 0.11 -8.25 -32.97
C LYS A 41 0.03 -9.59 -33.69
N GLY A 42 0.54 -10.65 -33.07
CA GLY A 42 0.52 -12.01 -33.60
C GLY A 42 -0.92 -12.46 -33.86
N PHE A 43 -1.81 -12.22 -32.90
CA PHE A 43 -3.25 -12.41 -33.06
C PHE A 43 -3.78 -11.59 -34.23
N LEU A 44 -3.65 -10.27 -34.26
CA LEU A 44 -4.20 -9.42 -35.33
C LEU A 44 -3.71 -9.82 -36.74
N ILE A 45 -2.46 -10.29 -36.88
CA ILE A 45 -1.91 -10.82 -38.13
C ILE A 45 -2.57 -12.15 -38.51
N GLN A 46 -2.71 -13.07 -37.56
CA GLN A 46 -3.42 -14.34 -37.76
C GLN A 46 -4.94 -14.13 -37.94
N SER A 47 -5.48 -13.06 -37.37
CA SER A 47 -6.89 -12.69 -37.27
C SER A 47 -7.42 -11.90 -38.44
N ALA A 48 -6.72 -11.91 -39.59
CA ALA A 48 -7.30 -11.53 -40.88
C ALA A 48 -8.63 -12.28 -41.17
N PHE A 49 -8.94 -13.34 -40.42
CA PHE A 49 -10.22 -14.05 -40.40
C PHE A 49 -11.39 -13.31 -39.72
N TYR A 50 -11.16 -12.37 -38.79
CA TYR A 50 -12.21 -11.75 -37.97
C TYR A 50 -12.82 -10.47 -38.57
N THR A 51 -12.41 -10.05 -39.78
CA THR A 51 -12.86 -8.81 -40.46
C THR A 51 -12.84 -7.57 -39.55
N LEU A 52 -11.89 -7.50 -38.62
CA LEU A 52 -11.73 -6.35 -37.74
C LEU A 52 -11.07 -5.21 -38.53
N GLU A 53 -11.88 -4.26 -38.98
CA GLU A 53 -11.38 -3.03 -39.62
C GLU A 53 -10.76 -2.07 -38.59
N VAL A 54 -9.56 -2.42 -38.14
CA VAL A 54 -8.76 -1.58 -37.24
C VAL A 54 -7.92 -0.60 -38.06
N ARG A 55 -8.05 0.69 -37.79
CA ARG A 55 -7.23 1.73 -38.43
C ARG A 55 -6.14 2.23 -37.48
N LYS A 56 -5.05 2.73 -38.06
CA LYS A 56 -4.01 3.42 -37.28
C LYS A 56 -4.39 4.88 -37.10
N ALA A 57 -3.98 5.50 -35.99
CA ALA A 57 -4.29 6.91 -35.74
C ALA A 57 -3.87 7.86 -36.88
N ARG A 58 -2.75 7.58 -37.56
CA ARG A 58 -2.25 8.34 -38.72
C ARG A 58 -3.13 8.27 -39.97
N GLU A 59 -4.06 7.31 -40.04
CA GLU A 59 -4.97 7.10 -41.17
C GLU A 59 -6.31 7.83 -40.97
N ILE A 60 -6.48 8.51 -39.84
CA ILE A 60 -7.70 9.22 -39.47
C ILE A 60 -7.45 10.72 -39.53
N ASP A 61 -8.39 11.43 -40.15
CA ASP A 61 -8.46 12.89 -40.07
C ASP A 61 -9.01 13.29 -38.71
N LEU A 62 -8.10 13.52 -37.75
CA LEU A 62 -8.46 13.86 -36.38
C LEU A 62 -9.35 15.12 -36.30
N SER A 63 -9.27 16.05 -37.26
CA SER A 63 -10.10 17.26 -37.27
C SER A 63 -11.59 16.98 -37.40
N LYS A 64 -11.97 15.84 -37.98
CA LYS A 64 -13.37 15.45 -38.21
C LYS A 64 -13.97 14.64 -37.06
N VAL A 65 -13.20 14.33 -36.02
CA VAL A 65 -13.67 13.54 -34.88
C VAL A 65 -14.59 14.39 -34.02
N THR A 66 -15.84 13.92 -33.86
CA THR A 66 -16.92 14.58 -33.12
C THR A 66 -17.29 13.84 -31.84
N ARG A 67 -16.94 12.55 -31.74
CA ARG A 67 -17.10 11.74 -30.53
C ARG A 67 -15.92 10.79 -30.38
N VAL A 68 -15.44 10.62 -29.15
CA VAL A 68 -14.47 9.61 -28.76
C VAL A 68 -15.11 8.67 -27.75
N ILE A 69 -15.01 7.38 -28.01
CA ILE A 69 -15.39 6.31 -27.10
C ILE A 69 -14.11 5.68 -26.58
N LEU A 70 -13.80 5.93 -25.31
CA LEU A 70 -12.68 5.31 -24.62
C LEU A 70 -13.13 4.01 -23.98
N VAL A 71 -12.34 2.96 -24.21
CA VAL A 71 -12.47 1.69 -23.52
C VAL A 71 -11.18 1.34 -22.81
N ASP A 72 -11.34 0.84 -21.60
CA ASP A 72 -10.27 0.33 -20.74
C ASP A 72 -9.21 1.37 -20.37
N ILE A 73 -9.62 2.65 -20.43
CA ILE A 73 -8.78 3.78 -20.07
C ILE A 73 -9.64 5.01 -19.83
N ARG A 74 -9.22 5.82 -18.86
CA ARG A 74 -9.69 7.20 -18.70
C ARG A 74 -8.58 8.22 -18.51
N ASN A 75 -7.32 7.80 -18.50
CA ASN A 75 -6.19 8.71 -18.37
C ASN A 75 -5.74 9.26 -19.75
N SER A 76 -5.81 10.59 -19.89
CA SER A 76 -5.47 11.30 -21.14
C SER A 76 -4.02 11.13 -21.61
N ALA A 77 -3.08 10.84 -20.71
CA ALA A 77 -1.67 10.66 -21.07
C ALA A 77 -1.41 9.33 -21.79
N ARG A 78 -2.29 8.34 -21.58
CA ARG A 78 -2.11 6.98 -22.11
C ARG A 78 -2.80 6.75 -23.45
N ILE A 79 -3.48 7.73 -24.02
CA ILE A 79 -4.25 7.57 -25.28
C ILE A 79 -3.58 8.21 -26.52
N GLY A 80 -2.29 8.54 -26.41
CA GLY A 80 -1.49 9.06 -27.52
C GLY A 80 -2.06 10.34 -28.14
N VAL A 81 -2.15 10.39 -29.47
CA VAL A 81 -2.65 11.57 -30.22
C VAL A 81 -4.10 11.94 -29.88
N PHE A 82 -4.88 11.01 -29.33
CA PHE A 82 -6.25 11.28 -28.91
C PHE A 82 -6.33 12.12 -27.63
N GLY A 83 -5.24 12.25 -26.86
CA GLY A 83 -5.18 13.08 -25.65
C GLY A 83 -5.41 14.57 -25.91
N GLU A 84 -5.04 15.05 -27.10
CA GLU A 84 -5.37 16.41 -27.55
C GLU A 84 -6.79 16.48 -28.12
N VAL A 85 -7.22 15.43 -28.83
CA VAL A 85 -8.54 15.35 -29.48
C VAL A 85 -9.67 15.48 -28.48
N VAL A 86 -9.60 14.75 -27.37
CA VAL A 86 -10.65 14.74 -26.33
C VAL A 86 -10.81 16.07 -25.60
N ARG A 87 -9.80 16.95 -25.64
CA ARG A 87 -9.85 18.28 -25.01
C ARG A 87 -10.43 19.36 -25.91
N ARG A 88 -10.69 19.05 -27.19
CA ARG A 88 -11.20 20.04 -28.14
C ARG A 88 -12.67 20.36 -27.86
N PRO A 89 -13.06 21.64 -27.88
CA PRO A 89 -14.46 22.02 -27.74
C PRO A 89 -15.33 21.34 -28.80
N GLY A 90 -16.46 20.75 -28.38
CA GLY A 90 -17.42 20.10 -29.27
C GLY A 90 -17.14 18.63 -29.57
N VAL A 91 -16.09 18.04 -28.99
CA VAL A 91 -15.88 16.58 -29.00
C VAL A 91 -16.60 15.96 -27.82
N ASP A 92 -17.54 15.05 -28.09
CA ASP A 92 -18.26 14.28 -27.09
C ASP A 92 -17.42 13.09 -26.61
N LEU A 93 -17.44 12.78 -25.31
CA LEU A 93 -16.56 11.75 -24.72
C LEU A 93 -17.37 10.72 -23.94
N HIS A 94 -17.30 9.46 -24.36
CA HIS A 94 -17.90 8.32 -23.65
C HIS A 94 -16.80 7.42 -23.11
N ILE A 95 -16.92 6.94 -21.88
CA ILE A 95 -15.89 6.18 -21.17
C ILE A 95 -16.48 4.88 -20.60
N TYR A 96 -15.81 3.76 -20.87
CA TYR A 96 -16.05 2.46 -20.26
C TYR A 96 -14.75 1.96 -19.67
N ASP A 97 -14.69 1.76 -18.36
CA ASP A 97 -13.44 1.44 -17.67
C ASP A 97 -13.70 0.65 -16.38
N HIS A 98 -12.74 -0.19 -15.98
CA HIS A 98 -12.80 -0.96 -14.74
C HIS A 98 -11.73 -0.57 -13.70
N HIS A 99 -10.80 0.32 -14.06
CA HIS A 99 -9.70 0.73 -13.21
C HIS A 99 -10.14 1.56 -11.96
N PRO A 100 -9.35 1.58 -10.86
CA PRO A 100 -9.57 2.46 -9.70
C PRO A 100 -9.34 3.95 -10.02
N GLU A 101 -10.07 4.83 -9.33
CA GLU A 101 -10.09 6.30 -9.58
C GLU A 101 -8.72 6.94 -9.30
N GLU A 102 -8.27 7.78 -10.22
CA GLU A 102 -7.02 8.53 -10.18
C GLU A 102 -7.29 10.04 -10.40
N GLU A 103 -6.47 10.91 -9.83
CA GLU A 103 -6.66 12.36 -9.94
C GLU A 103 -6.56 12.91 -11.38
N ALA A 104 -5.87 12.18 -12.27
CA ALA A 104 -5.62 12.60 -13.66
C ALA A 104 -6.67 12.08 -14.66
N ASP A 105 -7.78 11.53 -14.15
CA ASP A 105 -8.83 10.92 -14.96
C ASP A 105 -9.61 11.95 -15.80
N LEU A 106 -9.97 11.53 -17.01
CA LEU A 106 -10.89 12.26 -17.87
C LEU A 106 -12.33 12.02 -17.42
N HIS A 107 -13.17 13.03 -17.61
CA HIS A 107 -14.61 12.94 -17.42
C HIS A 107 -15.36 13.13 -18.74
N GLY A 108 -16.31 12.24 -18.99
CA GLY A 108 -17.10 12.15 -20.20
C GLY A 108 -18.57 12.54 -19.98
N SER A 109 -19.31 12.71 -21.07
CA SER A 109 -20.77 12.86 -21.03
C SER A 109 -21.48 11.54 -20.69
N VAL A 110 -20.83 10.41 -20.99
CA VAL A 110 -21.24 9.06 -20.59
C VAL A 110 -20.06 8.38 -19.91
N GLU A 111 -20.27 7.90 -18.70
CA GLU A 111 -19.28 7.14 -17.94
C GLU A 111 -19.92 5.87 -17.39
N VAL A 112 -19.35 4.72 -17.75
CA VAL A 112 -19.72 3.43 -17.17
C VAL A 112 -18.47 2.82 -16.56
N ILE A 113 -18.25 3.15 -15.28
CA ILE A 113 -17.08 2.72 -14.52
C ILE A 113 -17.53 1.70 -13.48
N ARG A 114 -17.00 0.47 -13.54
CA ARG A 114 -17.37 -0.62 -12.63
C ARG A 114 -16.15 -1.41 -12.20
N ARG A 115 -16.06 -1.73 -10.90
CA ARG A 115 -15.00 -2.59 -10.36
C ARG A 115 -15.30 -4.06 -10.69
N VAL A 116 -14.95 -4.48 -11.89
CA VAL A 116 -15.00 -5.87 -12.38
C VAL A 116 -13.62 -6.31 -12.86
N GLY A 117 -13.47 -7.58 -13.20
CA GLY A 117 -12.19 -8.15 -13.61
C GLY A 117 -11.67 -7.61 -14.94
N SER A 118 -12.54 -7.19 -15.87
CA SER A 118 -12.16 -6.66 -17.19
C SER A 118 -13.19 -5.65 -17.71
N THR A 119 -12.75 -4.68 -18.52
CA THR A 119 -13.66 -3.73 -19.20
C THR A 119 -14.60 -4.44 -20.18
N THR A 120 -14.14 -5.53 -20.81
CA THR A 120 -14.98 -6.35 -21.70
C THR A 120 -16.20 -6.91 -20.97
N THR A 121 -16.07 -7.30 -19.69
CA THR A 121 -17.21 -7.75 -18.86
C THR A 121 -18.33 -6.71 -18.82
N ILE A 122 -17.98 -5.43 -18.64
CA ILE A 122 -18.95 -4.33 -18.60
C ILE A 122 -19.73 -4.27 -19.90
N LEU A 123 -19.01 -4.26 -21.04
CA LEU A 123 -19.63 -4.11 -22.34
C LEU A 123 -20.46 -5.33 -22.73
N VAL A 124 -20.01 -6.55 -22.43
CA VAL A 124 -20.77 -7.78 -22.69
C VAL A 124 -22.08 -7.80 -21.92
N GLN A 125 -22.09 -7.36 -20.66
CA GLN A 125 -23.33 -7.24 -19.90
C GLN A 125 -24.30 -6.23 -20.53
N ILE A 126 -23.80 -5.07 -20.98
CA ILE A 126 -24.63 -4.08 -21.69
C ILE A 126 -25.21 -4.67 -23.00
N LEU A 127 -24.41 -5.39 -23.78
CA LEU A 127 -24.87 -6.02 -25.02
C LEU A 127 -25.98 -7.05 -24.74
N LYS A 128 -25.78 -7.88 -23.71
CA LYS A 128 -26.75 -8.88 -23.27
C LYS A 128 -28.06 -8.23 -22.82
N GLU A 129 -27.99 -7.21 -21.97
CA GLU A 129 -29.17 -6.48 -21.46
C GLU A 129 -29.97 -5.81 -22.59
N ARG A 130 -29.28 -5.32 -23.62
CA ARG A 130 -29.89 -4.71 -24.81
C ARG A 130 -30.33 -5.72 -25.86
N GLY A 131 -30.08 -7.01 -25.66
CA GLY A 131 -30.41 -8.07 -26.63
C GLY A 131 -29.64 -7.93 -27.95
N ILE A 132 -28.46 -7.32 -27.94
CA ILE A 132 -27.64 -7.16 -29.15
C ILE A 132 -26.92 -8.49 -29.41
N PRO A 133 -27.09 -9.10 -30.60
CA PRO A 133 -26.52 -10.41 -30.90
C PRO A 133 -24.99 -10.35 -30.99
N ILE A 134 -24.34 -11.38 -30.46
CA ILE A 134 -22.89 -11.58 -30.51
C ILE A 134 -22.65 -12.85 -31.32
N THR A 135 -21.87 -12.75 -32.40
CA THR A 135 -21.49 -13.92 -33.20
C THR A 135 -20.46 -14.79 -32.48
N PRO A 136 -20.30 -16.08 -32.83
CA PRO A 136 -19.30 -16.96 -32.20
C PRO A 136 -17.88 -16.40 -32.24
N ASP A 137 -17.53 -15.72 -33.33
CA ASP A 137 -16.20 -15.15 -33.54
C ASP A 137 -16.00 -13.90 -32.68
N GLU A 138 -16.98 -13.00 -32.61
CA GLU A 138 -16.98 -11.86 -31.66
C GLU A 138 -16.96 -12.35 -30.21
N ALA A 139 -17.71 -13.41 -29.90
CA ALA A 139 -17.76 -13.99 -28.56
C ALA A 139 -16.40 -14.57 -28.15
N THR A 140 -15.65 -15.15 -29.10
CA THR A 140 -14.29 -15.65 -28.88
C THR A 140 -13.32 -14.52 -28.57
N VAL A 141 -13.40 -13.40 -29.32
CA VAL A 141 -12.57 -12.21 -29.06
C VAL A 141 -12.90 -11.58 -27.71
N MET A 142 -14.19 -11.43 -27.38
CA MET A 142 -14.60 -10.91 -26.08
C MET A 142 -14.17 -11.83 -24.92
N MET A 143 -14.18 -13.15 -25.15
CA MET A 143 -13.73 -14.11 -24.14
C MET A 143 -12.22 -13.98 -23.87
N LEU A 144 -11.41 -13.71 -24.90
CA LEU A 144 -9.97 -13.46 -24.76
C LEU A 144 -9.69 -12.30 -23.80
N GLY A 145 -10.39 -11.17 -23.95
CA GLY A 145 -10.23 -10.01 -23.07
C GLY A 145 -10.53 -10.32 -21.61
N ILE A 146 -11.69 -10.97 -21.35
CA ILE A 146 -12.05 -11.38 -19.98
C ILE A 146 -11.01 -12.35 -19.42
N TYR A 147 -10.58 -13.35 -20.19
CA TYR A 147 -9.65 -14.37 -19.70
C TYR A 147 -8.23 -13.82 -19.48
N GLU A 148 -7.75 -12.86 -20.27
CA GLU A 148 -6.42 -12.27 -20.05
C GLU A 148 -6.38 -11.52 -18.70
N ASP A 149 -7.32 -10.60 -18.49
CA ASP A 149 -7.32 -9.70 -17.34
C ASP A 149 -7.73 -10.35 -16.02
N THR A 150 -8.47 -11.45 -16.09
CA THR A 150 -8.85 -12.24 -14.92
C THR A 150 -7.90 -13.42 -14.65
N GLY A 151 -6.86 -13.61 -15.48
CA GLY A 151 -5.97 -14.76 -15.38
C GLY A 151 -6.69 -16.09 -15.59
N SER A 152 -7.60 -16.14 -16.56
CA SER A 152 -8.56 -17.25 -16.74
C SER A 152 -9.47 -17.44 -15.52
N LEU A 153 -9.99 -16.33 -15.00
CA LEU A 153 -10.95 -16.26 -13.89
C LEU A 153 -10.39 -16.64 -12.50
N ILE A 154 -9.07 -16.61 -12.31
CA ILE A 154 -8.42 -17.02 -11.06
C ILE A 154 -7.84 -15.85 -10.26
N PHE A 155 -7.68 -14.68 -10.87
CA PHE A 155 -7.09 -13.53 -10.18
C PHE A 155 -8.03 -12.98 -9.09
N PRO A 156 -7.51 -12.43 -7.98
CA PRO A 156 -8.34 -11.87 -6.90
C PRO A 156 -9.26 -10.72 -7.31
N SER A 157 -8.97 -10.04 -8.42
CA SER A 157 -9.82 -9.00 -9.03
C SER A 157 -11.06 -9.55 -9.72
N THR A 158 -11.11 -10.87 -9.99
CA THR A 158 -12.24 -11.52 -10.68
C THR A 158 -13.51 -11.46 -9.83
N THR A 159 -14.62 -11.09 -10.47
CA THR A 159 -15.93 -10.95 -9.85
C THR A 159 -16.94 -11.95 -10.42
N VAL A 160 -18.11 -12.06 -9.77
CA VAL A 160 -19.23 -12.88 -10.29
C VAL A 160 -19.68 -12.41 -11.67
N ASP A 161 -19.59 -11.11 -11.95
CA ASP A 161 -19.97 -10.52 -13.23
C ASP A 161 -19.11 -11.05 -14.38
N ASP A 162 -17.82 -11.30 -14.14
CA ASP A 162 -16.89 -11.85 -15.13
C ASP A 162 -17.27 -13.29 -15.50
N TYR A 163 -17.62 -14.11 -14.50
CA TYR A 163 -18.13 -15.47 -14.73
C TYR A 163 -19.44 -15.47 -15.52
N LEU A 164 -20.36 -14.55 -15.22
CA LEU A 164 -21.65 -14.46 -15.92
C LEU A 164 -21.48 -13.94 -17.36
N ALA A 165 -20.56 -13.01 -17.58
CA ALA A 165 -20.20 -12.55 -18.92
C ALA A 165 -19.55 -13.68 -19.73
N ALA A 166 -18.56 -14.38 -19.18
CA ALA A 166 -17.92 -15.53 -19.81
C ALA A 166 -18.94 -16.64 -20.14
N ALA A 167 -19.83 -16.98 -19.20
CA ALA A 167 -20.89 -17.97 -19.44
C ALA A 167 -21.81 -17.55 -20.60
N HIS A 168 -22.13 -16.25 -20.70
CA HIS A 168 -22.93 -15.74 -21.80
C HIS A 168 -22.18 -15.83 -23.14
N LEU A 169 -20.90 -15.42 -23.20
CA LEU A 169 -20.09 -15.53 -24.41
C LEU A 169 -19.94 -16.99 -24.86
N LEU A 170 -19.78 -17.92 -23.92
CA LEU A 170 -19.77 -19.35 -24.23
C LEU A 170 -21.11 -19.81 -24.82
N SER A 171 -22.23 -19.34 -24.27
CA SER A 171 -23.56 -19.60 -24.84
C SER A 171 -23.75 -19.03 -26.24
N CYS A 172 -23.03 -17.97 -26.59
CA CYS A 172 -22.98 -17.38 -27.94
C CYS A 172 -22.02 -18.11 -28.89
N GLY A 173 -21.34 -19.16 -28.44
CA GLY A 173 -20.47 -20.01 -29.26
C GLY A 173 -18.98 -19.66 -29.21
N ALA A 174 -18.52 -18.94 -28.18
CA ALA A 174 -17.09 -18.68 -28.00
C ALA A 174 -16.26 -19.97 -28.02
N LYS A 175 -15.17 -19.99 -28.80
CA LYS A 175 -14.33 -21.17 -29.02
C LYS A 175 -13.19 -21.24 -27.99
N LEU A 176 -13.47 -21.81 -26.82
CA LEU A 176 -12.50 -21.87 -25.70
C LEU A 176 -11.14 -22.51 -26.05
N ALA A 177 -11.09 -23.47 -26.97
CA ALA A 177 -9.82 -24.03 -27.42
C ALA A 177 -8.92 -22.95 -28.04
N GLN A 178 -9.49 -22.09 -28.89
CA GLN A 178 -8.74 -20.97 -29.49
C GLN A 178 -8.34 -19.94 -28.44
N VAL A 179 -9.23 -19.64 -27.48
CA VAL A 179 -8.91 -18.76 -26.35
C VAL A 179 -7.70 -19.30 -25.58
N SER A 180 -7.73 -20.59 -25.25
CA SER A 180 -6.62 -21.28 -24.58
C SER A 180 -5.34 -21.25 -25.39
N ASP A 181 -5.38 -21.57 -26.68
CA ASP A 181 -4.20 -21.62 -27.54
C ASP A 181 -3.54 -20.23 -27.72
N ILE A 182 -4.36 -19.17 -27.79
CA ILE A 182 -3.88 -17.79 -27.94
C ILE A 182 -3.30 -17.27 -26.61
N LEU A 183 -3.93 -17.58 -25.49
CA LEU A 183 -3.46 -17.17 -24.15
C LEU A 183 -2.34 -18.04 -23.61
N ALA A 184 -2.18 -19.26 -24.13
CA ALA A 184 -1.05 -20.12 -23.85
C ALA A 184 0.22 -19.42 -24.36
N ARG A 185 0.84 -18.64 -23.46
CA ARG A 185 2.20 -18.14 -23.64
C ARG A 185 3.15 -19.33 -23.54
N ASP A 186 3.23 -20.10 -24.61
CA ASP A 186 4.22 -21.16 -24.73
C ASP A 186 5.61 -20.53 -24.60
N LEU A 187 6.38 -21.05 -23.65
CA LEU A 187 7.75 -20.64 -23.50
C LEU A 187 8.52 -21.18 -24.70
N THR A 188 9.19 -20.29 -25.41
CA THR A 188 10.16 -20.70 -26.43
C THR A 188 11.25 -21.56 -25.81
N SER A 189 11.93 -22.39 -26.60
CA SER A 189 13.07 -23.19 -26.12
C SER A 189 14.16 -22.33 -25.46
N GLY A 190 14.40 -21.12 -25.99
CA GLY A 190 15.33 -20.14 -25.40
C GLY A 190 14.86 -19.63 -24.02
N GLN A 191 13.57 -19.37 -23.86
CA GLN A 191 12.96 -18.98 -22.59
C GLN A 191 12.97 -20.10 -21.55
N ILE A 192 12.69 -21.35 -21.96
CA ILE A 192 12.78 -22.52 -21.08
C ILE A 192 14.22 -22.70 -20.60
N SER A 193 15.19 -22.62 -21.52
CA SER A 193 16.60 -22.70 -21.17
C SER A 193 17.01 -21.59 -20.20
N LEU A 194 16.61 -20.34 -20.45
CA LEU A 194 16.91 -19.23 -19.55
C LEU A 194 16.28 -19.43 -18.16
N LEU A 195 15.04 -19.91 -18.11
CA LEU A 195 14.37 -20.23 -16.84
C LEU A 195 15.14 -21.30 -16.06
N TYR A 196 15.63 -22.34 -16.74
CA TYR A 196 16.49 -23.36 -16.11
C TYR A 196 17.74 -22.74 -15.49
N ASP A 197 18.45 -21.87 -16.21
CA ASP A 197 19.65 -21.21 -15.68
C ASP A 197 19.34 -20.29 -14.50
N LEU A 198 18.22 -19.57 -14.54
CA LEU A 198 17.78 -18.73 -13.42
C LEU A 198 17.52 -19.57 -12.17
N ILE A 199 16.87 -20.74 -12.31
CA ILE A 199 16.66 -21.67 -11.20
C ILE A 199 18.01 -22.12 -10.61
N GLN A 200 18.97 -22.48 -11.46
CA GLN A 200 20.32 -22.87 -10.99
C GLN A 200 21.09 -21.71 -10.35
N GLY A 201 20.77 -20.48 -10.73
CA GLY A 201 21.40 -19.25 -10.24
C GLY A 201 20.77 -18.64 -9.00
N ILE A 202 19.79 -19.30 -8.38
CA ILE A 202 19.11 -18.81 -7.17
C ILE A 202 20.05 -18.77 -5.96
N ARG A 203 20.01 -17.67 -5.23
CA ARG A 203 20.65 -17.47 -3.93
C ARG A 203 19.70 -16.74 -2.99
N SER A 204 19.54 -17.27 -1.78
CA SER A 204 18.76 -16.62 -0.73
C SER A 204 19.65 -15.79 0.19
N TYR A 205 19.15 -14.62 0.57
CA TYR A 205 19.78 -13.69 1.50
C TYR A 205 18.78 -13.33 2.59
N THR A 206 19.27 -13.13 3.81
CA THR A 206 18.47 -12.55 4.89
C THR A 206 18.97 -11.15 5.14
N ILE A 207 18.17 -10.15 4.77
CA ILE A 207 18.52 -8.73 4.87
C ILE A 207 17.57 -8.10 5.87
N ARG A 208 18.10 -7.64 7.01
CA ARG A 208 17.33 -7.06 8.12
C ARG A 208 16.08 -7.89 8.53
N GLY A 209 16.22 -9.22 8.52
CA GLY A 209 15.15 -10.17 8.89
C GLY A 209 14.12 -10.48 7.79
N VAL A 210 14.29 -9.90 6.59
CA VAL A 210 13.50 -10.21 5.40
C VAL A 210 14.28 -11.17 4.51
N GLU A 211 13.63 -12.26 4.07
CA GLU A 211 14.20 -13.17 3.08
C GLU A 211 14.09 -12.57 1.68
N VAL A 212 15.23 -12.41 1.01
CA VAL A 212 15.34 -11.88 -0.35
C VAL A 212 16.05 -12.90 -1.21
N VAL A 213 15.43 -13.27 -2.33
CA VAL A 213 16.02 -14.19 -3.30
C VAL A 213 16.58 -13.40 -4.48
N ILE A 214 17.81 -13.72 -4.88
CA ILE A 214 18.44 -13.19 -6.10
C ILE A 214 18.73 -14.37 -7.03
N ALA A 215 18.26 -14.29 -8.28
CA ALA A 215 18.59 -15.27 -9.32
C ALA A 215 19.46 -14.63 -10.41
N GLU A 216 20.58 -15.28 -10.74
CA GLU A 216 21.52 -14.81 -11.77
C GLU A 216 21.53 -15.74 -12.98
N ALA A 217 21.53 -15.18 -14.20
CA ALA A 217 21.73 -15.95 -15.42
C ALA A 217 22.53 -15.16 -16.48
N ARG A 218 23.10 -15.88 -17.45
CA ARG A 218 23.83 -15.28 -18.58
C ARG A 218 23.44 -15.93 -19.90
N ARG A 219 23.17 -15.11 -20.91
CA ARG A 219 22.90 -15.51 -22.29
C ARG A 219 23.73 -14.67 -23.25
N GLU A 220 24.18 -15.28 -24.33
CA GLU A 220 24.89 -14.56 -25.40
C GLU A 220 23.94 -13.67 -26.20
N GLU A 221 22.73 -14.16 -26.43
CA GLU A 221 21.68 -13.46 -27.16
C GLU A 221 20.60 -12.89 -26.24
N TYR A 222 19.85 -11.91 -26.76
CA TYR A 222 18.70 -11.36 -26.07
C TYR A 222 17.53 -12.35 -26.09
N VAL A 223 17.00 -12.64 -24.91
CA VAL A 223 15.78 -13.45 -24.75
C VAL A 223 14.67 -12.52 -24.27
N GLY A 224 13.61 -12.41 -25.07
CA GLY A 224 12.44 -11.58 -24.75
C GLY A 224 11.66 -12.06 -23.52
N ASP A 225 10.86 -11.15 -22.96
CA ASP A 225 9.91 -11.40 -21.87
C ASP A 225 10.50 -11.96 -20.57
N LEU A 226 11.69 -11.48 -20.17
CA LEU A 226 12.29 -11.83 -18.88
C LEU A 226 11.32 -11.62 -17.70
N ALA A 227 10.47 -10.58 -17.74
CA ALA A 227 9.47 -10.33 -16.70
C ALA A 227 8.45 -11.46 -16.53
N LEU A 228 8.06 -12.13 -17.63
CA LEU A 228 7.19 -13.32 -17.60
C LEU A 228 7.91 -14.49 -16.92
N LEU A 229 9.19 -14.70 -17.25
CA LEU A 229 10.00 -15.75 -16.63
C LEU A 229 10.19 -15.50 -15.14
N VAL A 230 10.44 -14.27 -14.72
CA VAL A 230 10.56 -13.89 -13.31
C VAL A 230 9.25 -14.14 -12.56
N HIS A 231 8.11 -13.84 -13.19
CA HIS A 231 6.79 -14.13 -12.62
C HIS A 231 6.60 -15.63 -12.39
N LYS A 232 6.88 -16.46 -13.42
CA LYS A 232 6.79 -17.92 -13.32
C LYS A 232 7.74 -18.47 -12.27
N LEU A 233 9.00 -18.01 -12.26
CA LEU A 233 10.01 -18.42 -11.28
C LEU A 233 9.57 -18.11 -9.85
N ARG A 234 9.03 -16.91 -9.61
CA ARG A 234 8.53 -16.49 -8.30
C ARG A 234 7.43 -17.42 -7.80
N ASP A 235 6.49 -17.78 -8.68
CA ASP A 235 5.36 -18.63 -8.32
C ASP A 235 5.79 -20.10 -8.13
N MET A 236 6.74 -20.59 -8.93
CA MET A 236 7.33 -21.94 -8.77
C MET A 236 8.08 -22.10 -7.44
N GLU A 237 8.89 -21.12 -7.07
CA GLU A 237 9.70 -21.15 -5.84
C GLU A 237 8.97 -20.59 -4.61
N ALA A 238 7.72 -20.15 -4.79
CA ALA A 238 6.90 -19.50 -3.75
C ALA A 238 7.59 -18.34 -3.01
N VAL A 239 8.47 -17.61 -3.70
CA VAL A 239 9.30 -16.53 -3.09
C VAL A 239 8.53 -15.22 -2.99
N SER A 240 8.68 -14.53 -1.85
CA SER A 240 7.97 -13.26 -1.59
C SER A 240 8.70 -12.04 -2.13
N VAL A 241 10.03 -12.05 -2.15
CA VAL A 241 10.89 -10.99 -2.69
C VAL A 241 11.93 -11.62 -3.61
N LEU A 242 11.92 -11.23 -4.88
CA LEU A 242 12.79 -11.79 -5.92
C LEU A 242 13.41 -10.67 -6.77
N PHE A 243 14.72 -10.71 -6.91
CA PHE A 243 15.47 -9.91 -7.87
C PHE A 243 16.18 -10.82 -8.87
N VAL A 244 16.03 -10.53 -10.15
CA VAL A 244 16.68 -11.28 -11.23
C VAL A 244 17.72 -10.41 -11.90
N ILE A 245 18.91 -10.96 -12.08
CA ILE A 245 20.05 -10.34 -12.75
C ILE A 245 20.39 -11.21 -13.96
N CYS A 246 20.04 -10.74 -15.17
CA CYS A 246 20.31 -11.50 -16.38
C CYS A 246 21.26 -10.73 -17.30
N GLN A 247 22.47 -11.25 -17.52
CA GLN A 247 23.33 -10.76 -18.58
C GLN A 247 22.82 -11.30 -19.93
N MET A 248 22.55 -10.40 -20.87
CA MET A 248 22.15 -10.72 -22.24
C MET A 248 22.98 -9.87 -23.20
N GLY A 249 23.91 -10.47 -23.93
CA GLY A 249 24.84 -9.75 -24.79
C GLY A 249 25.68 -8.73 -24.00
N ASP A 250 25.64 -7.46 -24.41
CA ASP A 250 26.37 -6.34 -23.80
C ASP A 250 25.63 -5.67 -22.61
N ARG A 251 24.49 -6.22 -22.17
CA ARG A 251 23.65 -5.58 -21.14
C ARG A 251 23.27 -6.53 -20.03
N VAL A 252 23.11 -5.99 -18.83
CA VAL A 252 22.46 -6.64 -17.70
C VAL A 252 21.03 -6.12 -17.61
N VAL A 253 20.06 -7.01 -17.72
CA VAL A 253 18.64 -6.71 -17.51
C VAL A 253 18.26 -7.13 -16.09
N LEU A 254 17.63 -6.22 -15.36
CA LEU A 254 17.19 -6.42 -13.98
C LEU A 254 15.67 -6.42 -13.90
N VAL A 255 15.13 -7.35 -13.12
CA VAL A 255 13.70 -7.40 -12.81
C VAL A 255 13.52 -7.67 -11.31
N GLY A 256 12.74 -6.84 -10.66
CA GLY A 256 12.39 -6.97 -9.24
C GLY A 256 10.90 -7.26 -9.07
N ARG A 257 10.58 -8.13 -8.12
CA ARG A 257 9.23 -8.42 -7.66
C ARG A 257 9.21 -8.51 -6.13
N SER A 258 8.26 -7.82 -5.50
CA SER A 258 8.06 -7.86 -4.06
C SER A 258 6.58 -8.00 -3.71
N ARG A 259 6.26 -8.93 -2.81
CA ARG A 259 4.97 -9.04 -2.12
C ARG A 259 5.05 -8.53 -0.68
N LYS A 260 6.18 -7.92 -0.31
CA LYS A 260 6.51 -7.49 1.05
C LYS A 260 6.63 -5.98 1.08
N PRO A 261 5.81 -5.26 1.87
CA PRO A 261 5.93 -3.79 1.99
C PRO A 261 7.31 -3.36 2.51
N GLU A 262 8.02 -4.27 3.19
CA GLU A 262 9.38 -4.05 3.69
C GLU A 262 10.42 -3.83 2.57
N VAL A 263 10.10 -4.22 1.33
CA VAL A 263 11.01 -4.12 0.18
C VAL A 263 10.33 -3.46 -1.01
N ASP A 264 10.68 -2.20 -1.28
CA ASP A 264 10.27 -1.46 -2.49
C ASP A 264 11.20 -1.81 -3.67
N ALA A 265 10.71 -2.62 -4.60
CA ALA A 265 11.45 -3.02 -5.80
C ALA A 265 11.78 -1.83 -6.71
N ALA A 266 10.91 -0.83 -6.82
CA ALA A 266 11.14 0.36 -7.63
C ALA A 266 12.25 1.24 -7.05
N ALA A 267 12.29 1.39 -5.73
CA ALA A 267 13.35 2.12 -5.05
C ALA A 267 14.73 1.47 -5.30
N VAL A 268 14.80 0.14 -5.33
CA VAL A 268 16.03 -0.59 -5.68
C VAL A 268 16.40 -0.36 -7.15
N MET A 269 15.43 -0.49 -8.07
CA MET A 269 15.69 -0.35 -9.52
C MET A 269 16.10 1.07 -9.94
N ARG A 270 15.61 2.11 -9.24
CA ARG A 270 16.00 3.51 -9.47
C ARG A 270 17.51 3.74 -9.31
N GLU A 271 18.17 3.00 -8.42
CA GLU A 271 19.64 3.06 -8.25
C GLU A 271 20.41 2.58 -9.48
N PHE A 272 19.74 1.86 -10.38
CA PHE A 272 20.27 1.36 -11.65
C PHE A 272 19.72 2.12 -12.86
N GLY A 273 19.10 3.30 -12.65
CA GLY A 273 18.47 4.09 -13.71
C GLY A 273 17.17 3.47 -14.26
N GLY A 274 16.58 2.54 -13.52
CA GLY A 274 15.30 1.92 -13.83
C GLY A 274 14.11 2.58 -13.13
N GLY A 275 12.99 1.84 -13.07
CA GLY A 275 11.76 2.30 -12.45
C GLY A 275 10.67 1.23 -12.42
N GLY A 276 9.47 1.65 -12.01
CA GLY A 276 8.29 0.78 -11.87
C GLY A 276 7.53 1.06 -10.58
N HIS A 277 6.82 0.05 -10.10
CA HIS A 277 6.05 0.08 -8.86
C HIS A 277 6.78 -0.66 -7.73
N ALA A 278 6.38 -0.39 -6.48
CA ALA A 278 6.99 -1.02 -5.31
C ALA A 278 6.97 -2.55 -5.34
N TYR A 279 5.95 -3.15 -5.96
CA TYR A 279 5.81 -4.60 -6.11
C TYR A 279 6.45 -5.17 -7.39
N ALA A 280 6.76 -4.32 -8.38
CA ALA A 280 7.21 -4.74 -9.71
C ALA A 280 7.99 -3.63 -10.42
N ALA A 281 9.28 -3.86 -10.66
CA ALA A 281 10.15 -2.88 -11.28
C ALA A 281 11.22 -3.54 -12.17
N SER A 282 11.88 -2.75 -13.01
CA SER A 282 12.98 -3.22 -13.87
C SER A 282 14.00 -2.13 -14.15
N ALA A 283 15.21 -2.55 -14.56
CA ALA A 283 16.28 -1.66 -15.00
C ALA A 283 17.13 -2.36 -16.08
N THR A 284 17.93 -1.59 -16.81
CA THR A 284 18.93 -2.14 -17.75
C THR A 284 20.24 -1.40 -17.57
N VAL A 285 21.33 -2.15 -17.41
CA VAL A 285 22.67 -1.64 -17.11
C VAL A 285 23.63 -2.11 -18.20
N LYS A 286 24.53 -1.24 -18.69
CA LYS A 286 25.52 -1.58 -19.73
C LYS A 286 26.96 -1.64 -19.20
N ASP A 287 27.27 -0.84 -18.20
CA ASP A 287 28.65 -0.63 -17.74
C ASP A 287 28.97 -1.33 -16.41
N MET A 288 28.28 -2.43 -16.11
CA MET A 288 28.51 -3.22 -14.90
C MET A 288 28.40 -4.71 -15.19
N THR A 289 29.27 -5.49 -14.52
CA THR A 289 29.17 -6.95 -14.49
C THR A 289 28.04 -7.42 -13.59
N THR A 290 27.53 -8.65 -13.79
CA THR A 290 26.48 -9.23 -12.91
C THR A 290 26.90 -9.23 -11.44
N PHE A 291 28.19 -9.49 -11.16
CA PHE A 291 28.76 -9.41 -9.82
C PHE A 291 28.62 -8.01 -9.21
N GLN A 292 29.05 -6.97 -9.92
CA GLN A 292 28.96 -5.59 -9.44
C GLN A 292 27.51 -5.17 -9.23
N VAL A 293 26.60 -5.63 -10.11
CA VAL A 293 25.17 -5.37 -9.96
C VAL A 293 24.62 -6.05 -8.72
N ARG A 294 24.94 -7.33 -8.48
CA ARG A 294 24.50 -8.05 -7.28
C ARG A 294 24.99 -7.37 -5.99
N GLU A 295 26.27 -7.05 -5.91
CA GLU A 295 26.84 -6.37 -4.73
C GLU A 295 26.15 -5.02 -4.48
N ARG A 296 25.83 -4.28 -5.55
CA ARG A 296 25.09 -3.02 -5.44
C ARG A 296 23.64 -3.25 -5.02
N ILE A 297 22.94 -4.26 -5.55
CA ILE A 297 21.58 -4.63 -5.11
C ILE A 297 21.59 -4.95 -3.61
N LEU A 298 22.53 -5.78 -3.15
CA LEU A 298 22.64 -6.15 -1.74
C LEU A 298 22.88 -4.92 -0.85
N ARG A 299 23.77 -4.01 -1.25
CA ARG A 299 24.00 -2.75 -0.51
C ARG A 299 22.75 -1.88 -0.44
N VAL A 300 22.08 -1.69 -1.56
CA VAL A 300 20.86 -0.88 -1.63
C VAL A 300 19.74 -1.50 -0.79
N LEU A 301 19.64 -2.83 -0.77
CA LEU A 301 18.70 -3.52 0.10
C LEU A 301 19.07 -3.36 1.58
N GLU A 302 20.34 -3.42 1.96
CA GLU A 302 20.76 -3.12 3.34
C GLU A 302 20.44 -1.69 3.78
N GLU A 303 20.41 -0.74 2.85
CA GLU A 303 20.05 0.66 3.11
C GLU A 303 18.53 0.89 3.14
N LYS A 304 17.78 0.28 2.22
CA LYS A 304 16.37 0.61 1.96
C LYS A 304 15.35 -0.41 2.50
N VAL A 305 15.77 -1.63 2.88
CA VAL A 305 14.84 -2.62 3.44
C VAL A 305 14.42 -2.20 4.84
N ILE A 306 13.11 -2.11 5.06
CA ILE A 306 12.55 -1.85 6.38
C ILE A 306 12.77 -3.12 7.21
N PRO A 307 13.44 -3.05 8.37
CA PRO A 307 13.70 -4.24 9.18
C PRO A 307 12.40 -4.95 9.54
N ARG A 308 12.39 -6.29 9.45
CA ARG A 308 11.30 -7.09 9.99
C ARG A 308 11.42 -7.10 11.52
N ARG A 309 10.62 -6.29 12.18
CA ARG A 309 10.70 -6.12 13.63
C ARG A 309 9.77 -7.10 14.36
N SER A 310 10.25 -7.56 15.51
CA SER A 310 9.67 -8.60 16.35
C SER A 310 9.16 -8.02 17.67
N ALA A 311 8.42 -8.83 18.42
CA ALA A 311 7.98 -8.51 19.77
C ALA A 311 9.16 -8.14 20.69
N ALA A 312 10.31 -8.80 20.52
CA ALA A 312 11.52 -8.51 21.27
C ALA A 312 12.06 -7.08 21.04
N ASP A 313 11.83 -6.50 19.86
CA ASP A 313 12.33 -5.17 19.50
C ASP A 313 11.53 -4.03 20.15
N VAL A 314 10.34 -4.32 20.67
CA VAL A 314 9.40 -3.34 21.25
C VAL A 314 9.12 -3.60 22.73
N MET A 315 9.46 -4.79 23.23
CA MET A 315 9.17 -5.14 24.61
C MET A 315 10.02 -4.35 25.59
N VAL A 316 9.42 -4.01 26.72
CA VAL A 316 10.13 -3.49 27.88
C VAL A 316 10.52 -4.68 28.75
N SER A 317 11.82 -4.78 29.05
CA SER A 317 12.41 -5.81 29.91
C SER A 317 13.37 -5.17 30.92
N PRO A 318 13.39 -5.59 32.20
CA PRO A 318 12.46 -6.55 32.81
C PRO A 318 11.06 -5.96 33.00
N ALA A 319 10.03 -6.79 32.86
CA ALA A 319 8.66 -6.38 33.11
C ALA A 319 8.39 -6.23 34.61
N ARG A 320 7.71 -5.15 35.02
CA ARG A 320 7.11 -5.12 36.36
C ARG A 320 5.94 -6.08 36.41
N THR A 321 5.82 -6.81 37.51
CA THR A 321 4.78 -7.81 37.76
C THR A 321 4.24 -7.66 39.18
N VAL A 322 3.12 -8.34 39.47
CA VAL A 322 2.56 -8.52 40.82
C VAL A 322 2.24 -9.99 41.03
N ASP A 323 2.27 -10.47 42.27
CA ASP A 323 1.83 -11.82 42.60
C ASP A 323 0.30 -11.90 42.70
N ALA A 324 -0.29 -13.03 42.29
CA ALA A 324 -1.74 -13.26 42.37
C ALA A 324 -2.29 -13.24 43.80
N GLY A 325 -1.43 -13.45 44.80
CA GLY A 325 -1.74 -13.35 46.22
C GLY A 325 -1.62 -11.95 46.81
N GLU A 326 -1.08 -10.95 46.10
CA GLU A 326 -1.06 -9.56 46.58
C GLU A 326 -2.48 -9.00 46.69
N THR A 327 -2.69 -8.09 47.64
CA THR A 327 -3.96 -7.38 47.80
C THR A 327 -4.13 -6.31 46.73
N ILE A 328 -5.38 -5.99 46.38
CA ILE A 328 -5.69 -4.90 45.44
C ILE A 328 -5.05 -3.58 45.89
N LEU A 329 -4.98 -3.32 47.20
CA LEU A 329 -4.36 -2.11 47.75
C LEU A 329 -2.84 -2.07 47.51
N GLU A 330 -2.14 -3.19 47.68
CA GLU A 330 -0.70 -3.30 47.36
C GLU A 330 -0.46 -3.07 45.87
N VAL A 331 -1.28 -3.67 45.01
CA VAL A 331 -1.18 -3.47 43.56
C VAL A 331 -1.49 -2.02 43.17
N HIS A 332 -2.48 -1.38 43.82
CA HIS A 332 -2.79 0.03 43.60
C HIS A 332 -1.58 0.94 43.89
N GLN A 333 -0.91 0.69 45.02
CA GLN A 333 0.29 1.43 45.38
C GLN A 333 1.44 1.16 44.39
N ALA A 334 1.62 -0.09 43.97
CA ALA A 334 2.65 -0.46 43.00
C ALA A 334 2.43 0.24 41.64
N LEU A 335 1.21 0.20 41.11
CA LEU A 335 0.86 0.86 39.84
C LEU A 335 1.02 2.39 39.93
N THR A 336 0.61 2.99 41.05
CA THR A 336 0.69 4.44 41.27
C THR A 336 2.14 4.91 41.35
N ARG A 337 2.98 4.23 42.16
CA ARG A 337 4.41 4.58 42.30
C ARG A 337 5.19 4.40 40.99
N SER A 338 4.79 3.43 40.18
CA SER A 338 5.47 3.10 38.91
C SER A 338 4.93 3.90 37.72
N ASN A 339 3.82 4.62 37.90
CA ASN A 339 3.02 5.23 36.84
C ASN A 339 2.70 4.26 35.68
N ILE A 340 2.29 3.02 36.03
CA ILE A 340 1.97 1.96 35.07
C ILE A 340 0.44 1.76 35.04
N ASN A 341 -0.10 1.54 33.83
CA ASN A 341 -1.54 1.40 33.63
C ASN A 341 -2.03 -0.06 33.57
N ALA A 342 -1.14 -1.03 33.41
CA ALA A 342 -1.45 -2.44 33.42
C ALA A 342 -0.23 -3.26 33.82
N VAL A 343 -0.43 -4.38 34.49
CA VAL A 343 0.62 -5.24 35.01
C VAL A 343 0.28 -6.73 34.83
N PRO A 344 1.22 -7.58 34.41
CA PRO A 344 1.04 -9.04 34.47
C PRO A 344 0.96 -9.52 35.91
N VAL A 345 -0.02 -10.40 36.16
CA VAL A 345 -0.19 -11.09 37.43
C VAL A 345 0.48 -12.46 37.33
N MET A 346 1.35 -12.76 38.28
CA MET A 346 2.17 -13.97 38.31
C MET A 346 1.64 -14.96 39.35
N ARG A 347 1.73 -16.25 39.06
CA ARG A 347 1.51 -17.32 40.04
C ARG A 347 2.42 -18.49 39.71
N GLY A 348 3.27 -18.89 40.65
CA GLY A 348 4.20 -20.02 40.45
C GLY A 348 5.15 -19.82 39.26
N GLY A 349 5.59 -18.58 39.03
CA GLY A 349 6.54 -18.22 37.96
C GLY A 349 5.93 -18.06 36.56
N ALA A 350 4.62 -18.28 36.40
CA ALA A 350 3.92 -18.07 35.13
C ALA A 350 2.98 -16.85 35.21
N VAL A 351 2.79 -16.17 34.08
CA VAL A 351 1.71 -15.19 33.93
C VAL A 351 0.38 -15.95 33.98
N VAL A 352 -0.55 -15.50 34.82
CA VAL A 352 -1.90 -16.08 34.97
C VAL A 352 -3.01 -15.07 34.70
N GLY A 353 -2.68 -13.80 34.49
CA GLY A 353 -3.64 -12.77 34.15
C GLY A 353 -2.99 -11.41 33.96
N ILE A 354 -3.83 -10.43 33.60
CA ILE A 354 -3.44 -9.02 33.49
C ILE A 354 -4.36 -8.18 34.35
N LEU A 355 -3.79 -7.29 35.15
CA LEU A 355 -4.55 -6.35 35.96
C LEU A 355 -4.32 -4.92 35.46
N THR A 356 -5.40 -4.16 35.28
CA THR A 356 -5.32 -2.76 34.82
C THR A 356 -5.55 -1.80 35.97
N ARG A 357 -4.92 -0.63 35.90
CA ARG A 357 -5.09 0.45 36.89
C ARG A 357 -6.55 0.83 37.08
N GLN A 358 -7.33 0.86 36.01
CA GLN A 358 -8.76 1.17 36.05
C GLN A 358 -9.57 0.14 36.87
N VAL A 359 -9.24 -1.15 36.77
CA VAL A 359 -9.91 -2.21 37.56
C VAL A 359 -9.52 -2.07 39.04
N VAL A 360 -8.23 -1.86 39.31
CA VAL A 360 -7.70 -1.68 40.65
C VAL A 360 -8.30 -0.47 41.35
N GLU A 361 -8.34 0.69 40.69
CA GLU A 361 -8.92 1.92 41.24
C GLU A 361 -10.42 1.77 41.56
N LYS A 362 -11.17 1.09 40.68
CA LYS A 362 -12.58 0.78 40.93
C LYS A 362 -12.75 -0.17 42.12
N ALA A 363 -11.93 -1.21 42.22
CA ALA A 363 -11.99 -2.15 43.34
C ALA A 363 -11.70 -1.44 44.68
N VAL A 364 -10.67 -0.60 44.73
CA VAL A 364 -10.38 0.24 45.91
C VAL A 364 -11.55 1.15 46.25
N TYR A 365 -12.14 1.83 45.24
CA TYR A 365 -13.29 2.72 45.44
C TYR A 365 -14.51 1.99 46.03
N HIS A 366 -14.72 0.72 45.66
CA HIS A 366 -15.80 -0.12 46.17
C HIS A 366 -15.48 -0.85 47.48
N GLY A 367 -14.34 -0.54 48.13
CA GLY A 367 -13.96 -1.14 49.41
C GLY A 367 -13.38 -2.55 49.31
N LEU A 368 -12.97 -2.97 48.11
CA LEU A 368 -12.42 -4.30 47.81
C LEU A 368 -10.88 -4.32 47.86
N GLY A 369 -10.29 -3.46 48.70
CA GLY A 369 -8.83 -3.26 48.75
C GLY A 369 -8.06 -4.48 49.29
N GLU A 370 -8.68 -5.26 50.19
CA GLU A 370 -8.10 -6.44 50.82
C GLU A 370 -8.24 -7.72 49.97
N GLU A 371 -9.03 -7.65 48.90
CA GLU A 371 -9.22 -8.78 47.99
C GLU A 371 -7.94 -9.08 47.22
N ARG A 372 -7.83 -10.31 46.70
CA ARG A 372 -6.62 -10.80 46.02
C ARG A 372 -6.59 -10.36 44.55
N ALA A 373 -5.42 -9.93 44.09
CA ALA A 373 -5.18 -9.54 42.70
C ALA A 373 -5.60 -10.61 41.69
N GLY A 374 -5.39 -11.89 42.04
CA GLY A 374 -5.77 -13.03 41.22
C GLY A 374 -7.28 -13.20 40.99
N GLU A 375 -8.14 -12.58 41.79
CA GLU A 375 -9.60 -12.67 41.66
C GLU A 375 -10.17 -11.57 40.75
N TYR A 376 -9.44 -10.47 40.57
CA TYR A 376 -9.84 -9.31 39.77
C TYR A 376 -9.07 -9.17 38.45
N MET A 377 -8.09 -10.05 38.21
CA MET A 377 -7.32 -10.07 36.97
C MET A 377 -8.17 -10.53 35.79
N ASN A 378 -7.87 -10.00 34.61
CA ASN A 378 -8.38 -10.60 33.38
C ASN A 378 -7.55 -11.86 33.06
N ALA A 379 -8.18 -13.02 33.15
CA ALA A 379 -7.59 -14.31 32.81
C ALA A 379 -7.70 -14.66 31.31
N ASP A 380 -8.50 -13.92 30.54
CA ASP A 380 -8.56 -14.02 29.08
C ASP A 380 -7.61 -13.00 28.46
N TYR A 381 -6.38 -13.46 28.19
CA TYR A 381 -5.32 -12.66 27.61
C TYR A 381 -4.47 -13.50 26.66
N GLU A 382 -3.89 -12.83 25.69
CA GLU A 382 -2.91 -13.40 24.79
C GLU A 382 -1.48 -13.02 25.16
N THR A 383 -0.56 -13.92 24.82
CA THR A 383 0.88 -13.71 24.94
C THR A 383 1.54 -13.91 23.58
N VAL A 384 2.76 -13.44 23.44
CA VAL A 384 3.57 -13.62 22.22
C VAL A 384 4.95 -14.16 22.56
N ALA A 385 5.54 -14.93 21.64
CA ALA A 385 6.96 -15.26 21.69
C ALA A 385 7.81 -14.04 21.31
N PRO A 386 9.06 -13.91 21.78
CA PRO A 386 9.93 -12.79 21.42
C PRO A 386 10.14 -12.63 19.91
N GLU A 387 10.13 -13.73 19.15
CA GLU A 387 10.31 -13.76 17.69
C GLU A 387 9.01 -13.43 16.91
N THR A 388 7.89 -13.21 17.62
CA THR A 388 6.60 -12.92 17.00
C THR A 388 6.65 -11.61 16.22
N ALA A 389 6.12 -11.61 15.00
CA ALA A 389 6.09 -10.43 14.14
C ALA A 389 5.21 -9.32 14.74
N ILE A 390 5.58 -8.05 14.51
CA ILE A 390 4.92 -6.91 15.14
C ILE A 390 3.44 -6.77 14.75
N GLU A 391 3.05 -7.25 13.56
CA GLU A 391 1.67 -7.22 13.08
C GLU A 391 0.74 -8.03 14.00
N ARG A 392 1.22 -9.16 14.51
CA ARG A 392 0.45 -9.96 15.48
C ARG A 392 0.30 -9.22 16.80
N VAL A 393 1.33 -8.50 17.24
CA VAL A 393 1.26 -7.64 18.43
C VAL A 393 0.26 -6.51 18.23
N GLN A 394 0.22 -5.89 17.04
CA GLN A 394 -0.76 -4.87 16.68
C GLN A 394 -2.19 -5.42 16.71
N GLU A 395 -2.42 -6.62 16.15
CA GLU A 395 -3.73 -7.26 16.18
C GLU A 395 -4.24 -7.48 17.62
N ILE A 396 -3.37 -7.94 18.52
CA ILE A 396 -3.72 -8.14 19.94
C ILE A 396 -4.00 -6.79 20.63
N ILE A 397 -3.13 -5.79 20.45
CA ILE A 397 -3.26 -4.49 21.14
C ILE A 397 -4.42 -3.64 20.60
N ILE A 398 -4.60 -3.60 19.28
CA ILE A 398 -5.55 -2.73 18.59
C ILE A 398 -6.85 -3.50 18.34
N GLY A 399 -6.77 -4.64 17.65
CA GLY A 399 -7.95 -5.43 17.26
C GLY A 399 -8.67 -6.05 18.46
N LYS A 400 -7.93 -6.67 19.39
CA LYS A 400 -8.50 -7.29 20.60
C LYS A 400 -8.53 -6.36 21.81
N ASN A 401 -8.08 -5.11 21.65
CA ASN A 401 -8.05 -4.08 22.70
C ASN A 401 -7.29 -4.49 23.98
N GLN A 402 -6.35 -5.43 23.89
CA GLN A 402 -5.53 -5.86 25.02
C GLN A 402 -4.37 -4.87 25.23
N ARG A 403 -4.49 -3.99 26.23
CA ARG A 403 -3.57 -2.83 26.40
C ARG A 403 -2.12 -3.19 26.75
N LEU A 404 -1.87 -4.43 27.17
CA LEU A 404 -0.57 -4.96 27.54
C LEU A 404 -0.45 -6.40 27.03
N VAL A 405 0.65 -6.74 26.35
CA VAL A 405 0.92 -8.08 25.84
C VAL A 405 2.16 -8.63 26.52
N PRO A 406 2.05 -9.69 27.34
CA PRO A 406 3.20 -10.38 27.89
C PRO A 406 3.98 -11.10 26.78
N VAL A 407 5.31 -10.91 26.78
CA VAL A 407 6.24 -11.62 25.90
C VAL A 407 6.86 -12.76 26.69
N VAL A 408 6.59 -14.00 26.26
CA VAL A 408 6.92 -15.21 27.04
C VAL A 408 7.73 -16.19 26.20
N ARG A 409 8.62 -16.95 26.87
CA ARG A 409 9.28 -18.12 26.29
C ARG A 409 8.96 -19.33 27.17
N GLY A 410 8.07 -20.18 26.68
CA GLY A 410 7.50 -21.25 27.50
C GLY A 410 6.66 -20.68 28.64
N ARG A 411 7.11 -20.86 29.89
CA ARG A 411 6.43 -20.32 31.09
C ARG A 411 7.06 -19.03 31.63
N GLU A 412 8.23 -18.65 31.12
CA GLU A 412 8.99 -17.51 31.61
C GLU A 412 8.51 -16.21 30.94
N LEU A 413 8.28 -15.17 31.74
CA LEU A 413 8.00 -13.82 31.26
C LEU A 413 9.31 -13.08 30.97
N LEU A 414 9.54 -12.74 29.70
CA LEU A 414 10.74 -12.02 29.27
C LEU A 414 10.55 -10.50 29.27
N GLY A 415 9.34 -10.03 29.01
CA GLY A 415 9.03 -8.61 28.89
C GLY A 415 7.56 -8.36 28.65
N VAL A 416 7.19 -7.08 28.50
CA VAL A 416 5.83 -6.68 28.15
C VAL A 416 5.83 -5.63 27.05
N ILE A 417 4.86 -5.70 26.16
CA ILE A 417 4.60 -4.65 25.17
C ILE A 417 3.34 -3.91 25.59
N THR A 418 3.44 -2.59 25.74
CA THR A 418 2.29 -1.74 26.07
C THR A 418 1.79 -1.02 24.82
N ARG A 419 0.52 -0.61 24.81
CA ARG A 419 -0.02 0.22 23.72
C ARG A 419 0.82 1.48 23.47
N THR A 420 1.28 2.16 24.51
CA THR A 420 2.14 3.35 24.39
C THR A 420 3.51 2.99 23.81
N GLY A 421 4.11 1.87 24.23
CA GLY A 421 5.37 1.37 23.68
C GLY A 421 5.25 1.06 22.19
N LEU A 422 4.18 0.36 21.79
CA LEU A 422 3.87 0.08 20.40
C LEU A 422 3.65 1.37 19.59
N LEU A 423 2.90 2.35 20.10
CA LEU A 423 2.64 3.60 19.39
C LEU A 423 3.91 4.45 19.21
N ARG A 424 4.77 4.55 20.24
CA ARG A 424 6.07 5.23 20.12
C ARG A 424 6.92 4.56 19.05
N PHE A 425 7.01 3.24 19.12
CA PHE A 425 7.74 2.46 18.14
C PHE A 425 7.19 2.65 16.70
N LEU A 426 5.87 2.73 16.54
CA LEU A 426 5.23 3.04 15.25
C LEU A 426 5.50 4.47 14.77
N TYR A 427 5.64 5.42 15.70
CA TYR A 427 5.98 6.80 15.39
C TYR A 427 7.44 6.93 14.92
N ASP A 428 8.37 6.32 15.66
CA ASP A 428 9.80 6.30 15.31
C ASP A 428 10.08 5.60 13.95
N MET A 429 9.12 4.82 13.43
CA MET A 429 9.22 4.25 12.08
C MET A 429 8.97 5.26 10.96
N ARG A 430 8.17 6.31 11.19
CA ARG A 430 7.83 7.29 10.14
C ARG A 430 9.03 8.14 9.72
N ASP A 431 9.96 8.41 10.62
CA ASP A 431 11.18 9.18 10.34
C ASP A 431 12.19 8.41 9.46
N VAL A 432 12.03 7.08 9.32
CA VAL A 432 12.89 6.25 8.45
C VAL A 432 12.28 6.07 7.05
N GLU A 433 10.96 6.19 6.92
CA GLU A 433 10.22 5.92 5.67
C GLU A 433 10.21 7.12 4.69
N HIS A 434 10.61 8.33 5.10
CA HIS A 434 10.63 9.54 4.25
C HIS A 434 11.92 10.37 4.43
N PRO A 435 12.99 10.12 3.64
CA PRO A 435 14.06 11.10 3.47
C PRO A 435 13.62 12.11 2.40
N GLY A 436 12.84 13.11 2.81
CA GLY A 436 12.37 14.18 1.93
C GLY A 436 11.98 15.42 2.71
N ASP A 437 12.90 16.40 2.72
CA ASP A 437 12.80 17.81 3.10
C ASP A 437 12.37 18.13 4.56
N GLU A 438 13.33 18.19 5.48
CA GLU A 438 13.76 19.42 6.19
C GLU A 438 14.62 19.14 7.44
N GLU A 439 15.80 19.78 7.45
CA GLU A 439 16.69 20.22 8.54
C GLU A 439 17.28 19.22 9.56
N ASP A 440 18.61 19.07 9.46
CA ASP A 440 19.53 18.54 10.47
C ASP A 440 19.25 19.07 11.87
N VAL A 441 19.10 18.20 12.88
CA VAL A 441 19.58 18.50 14.24
C VAL A 441 20.05 17.22 14.94
N ASP A 442 21.33 17.22 15.28
CA ASP A 442 21.99 16.21 16.10
C ASP A 442 21.36 16.05 17.50
N ALA A 443 21.55 14.84 18.02
CA ALA A 443 21.12 14.42 19.34
C ALA A 443 21.82 15.18 20.47
N GLU A 444 21.04 15.95 21.25
CA GLU A 444 21.21 16.12 22.69
C GLU A 444 19.88 16.63 23.30
N GLY A 445 19.47 16.03 24.42
CA GLY A 445 18.07 16.02 24.88
C GLY A 445 17.36 17.37 24.98
N ALA A 446 16.18 17.49 24.35
CA ALA A 446 15.27 18.62 24.57
C ALA A 446 13.81 18.25 24.27
N MET A 447 12.89 18.82 25.07
CA MET A 447 11.45 18.86 24.81
C MET A 447 11.15 19.19 23.35
N ALA A 448 10.09 18.58 22.79
CA ALA A 448 9.55 18.85 21.45
C ALA A 448 9.63 20.34 21.05
N PRO A 449 9.88 20.67 19.77
CA PRO A 449 10.11 22.04 19.34
C PRO A 449 8.94 22.92 19.77
N ARG A 450 9.26 23.94 20.58
CA ARG A 450 8.29 24.94 21.02
C ARG A 450 7.92 25.81 19.82
N LYS A 451 6.83 25.45 19.14
CA LYS A 451 6.27 26.26 18.05
C LYS A 451 5.92 27.65 18.58
N ASN A 452 6.53 28.69 18.01
CA ASN A 452 6.28 30.07 18.42
C ASN A 452 4.90 30.52 17.90
N VAL A 453 3.95 30.68 18.82
CA VAL A 453 2.56 31.09 18.51
C VAL A 453 2.32 32.59 18.67
N ALA A 454 3.37 33.42 18.82
CA ALA A 454 3.21 34.84 19.08
C ALA A 454 2.50 35.61 17.95
N ASN A 455 2.68 35.20 16.69
CA ASN A 455 1.95 35.77 15.55
C ASN A 455 0.46 35.40 15.64
N LEU A 456 0.16 34.12 15.88
CA LEU A 456 -1.21 33.62 16.03
C LEU A 456 -1.96 34.31 17.18
N MET A 457 -1.27 34.55 18.30
CA MET A 457 -1.82 35.29 19.44
C MET A 457 -2.12 36.76 19.09
N ARG A 458 -1.22 37.44 18.35
CA ARG A 458 -1.42 38.83 17.92
C ARG A 458 -2.59 38.98 16.96
N ASP A 459 -2.79 38.02 16.07
CA ASP A 459 -3.84 38.07 15.05
C ASP A 459 -5.23 37.76 15.62
N ARG A 460 -5.31 37.05 16.76
CA ARG A 460 -6.55 36.44 17.25
C ARG A 460 -7.01 36.92 18.62
N LEU A 461 -6.11 37.42 19.48
CA LEU A 461 -6.46 37.86 20.82
C LEU A 461 -6.69 39.36 20.88
N PRO A 462 -7.72 39.83 21.61
CA PRO A 462 -7.87 41.25 21.91
C PRO A 462 -6.63 41.80 22.61
N THR A 463 -6.28 43.06 22.34
CA THR A 463 -5.10 43.74 22.90
C THR A 463 -5.02 43.63 24.43
N ARG A 464 -6.17 43.68 25.11
CA ARG A 464 -6.26 43.54 26.57
C ARG A 464 -5.79 42.17 27.07
N VAL A 465 -6.12 41.09 26.37
CA VAL A 465 -5.75 39.71 26.75
C VAL A 465 -4.28 39.46 26.46
N LEU A 466 -3.78 39.96 25.33
CA LEU A 466 -2.36 39.90 24.99
C LEU A 466 -1.50 40.64 26.03
N ALA A 467 -1.96 41.82 26.48
CA ALA A 467 -1.29 42.59 27.53
C ALA A 467 -1.25 41.84 28.87
N LEU A 468 -2.35 41.16 29.24
CA LEU A 468 -2.40 40.37 30.47
C LEU A 468 -1.43 39.18 30.43
N LEU A 469 -1.36 38.45 29.31
CA LEU A 469 -0.44 37.33 29.14
C LEU A 469 1.03 37.77 29.16
N ARG A 470 1.33 38.95 28.60
CA ARG A 470 2.68 39.56 28.72
C ARG A 470 3.01 39.94 30.15
N ALA A 471 2.10 40.63 30.84
CA ALA A 471 2.30 41.01 32.24
C ALA A 471 2.49 39.79 33.16
N ALA A 472 1.74 38.70 32.91
CA ALA A 472 1.90 37.43 33.63
C ALA A 472 3.29 36.81 33.38
N GLY A 473 3.78 36.84 32.14
CA GLY A 473 5.12 36.38 31.79
C GLY A 473 6.23 37.20 32.46
N GLU A 474 6.13 38.53 32.40
CA GLU A 474 7.09 39.46 33.03
C GLU A 474 7.08 39.31 34.56
N CYS A 475 5.91 39.12 35.17
CA CYS A 475 5.80 38.88 36.61
C CYS A 475 6.47 37.55 37.01
N ALA A 476 6.23 36.47 36.24
CA ALA A 476 6.84 35.17 36.48
C ALA A 476 8.36 35.24 36.38
N GLU A 477 8.88 35.91 35.34
CA GLU A 477 10.32 36.10 35.14
C GLU A 477 10.97 36.87 36.30
N ARG A 478 10.34 37.96 36.76
CA ARG A 478 10.81 38.73 37.92
C ARG A 478 10.82 37.93 39.22
N LEU A 479 9.89 36.99 39.38
CA LEU A 479 9.79 36.11 40.55
C LEU A 479 10.63 34.83 40.41
N GLY A 480 11.32 34.62 39.29
CA GLY A 480 12.07 33.40 39.00
C GLY A 480 11.19 32.15 38.82
N MET A 481 9.92 32.35 38.44
CA MET A 481 8.92 31.31 38.20
C MET A 481 8.68 31.11 36.71
N LYS A 482 8.01 30.00 36.35
CA LYS A 482 7.53 29.78 34.97
C LYS A 482 6.02 29.82 34.94
N ALA A 483 5.45 30.63 34.06
CA ALA A 483 4.01 30.70 33.81
C ALA A 483 3.67 30.08 32.45
N PHE A 484 2.59 29.30 32.41
CA PHE A 484 2.12 28.58 31.24
C PHE A 484 0.62 28.85 31.05
N ALA A 485 0.22 29.26 29.85
CA ALA A 485 -1.19 29.19 29.48
C ALA A 485 -1.55 27.71 29.27
N VAL A 486 -2.68 27.27 29.83
CA VAL A 486 -3.14 25.88 29.77
C VAL A 486 -4.64 25.82 29.45
N GLY A 487 -5.20 24.61 29.40
CA GLY A 487 -6.64 24.42 29.27
C GLY A 487 -7.18 24.58 27.84
N GLY A 488 -8.50 24.76 27.74
CA GLY A 488 -9.22 24.84 26.47
C GLY A 488 -8.76 25.99 25.58
N PHE A 489 -8.29 27.08 26.20
CA PHE A 489 -7.73 28.24 25.53
C PHE A 489 -6.61 27.91 24.54
N VAL A 490 -5.63 27.10 24.94
CA VAL A 490 -4.46 26.79 24.10
C VAL A 490 -4.87 25.97 22.88
N ARG A 491 -5.75 24.98 23.09
CA ARG A 491 -6.31 24.16 22.02
C ARG A 491 -7.09 25.02 21.03
N ASP A 492 -7.98 25.86 21.54
CA ASP A 492 -8.88 26.66 20.72
C ASP A 492 -8.12 27.75 19.95
N LEU A 493 -7.06 28.33 20.54
CA LEU A 493 -6.13 29.23 19.86
C LEU A 493 -5.48 28.55 18.65
N VAL A 494 -4.97 27.32 18.80
CA VAL A 494 -4.36 26.55 17.70
C VAL A 494 -5.39 26.16 16.63
N MET A 495 -6.61 25.81 17.05
CA MET A 495 -7.72 25.46 16.14
C MET A 495 -8.40 26.69 15.51
N ARG A 496 -7.93 27.91 15.80
CA ARG A 496 -8.53 29.17 15.31
C ARG A 496 -10.01 29.28 15.69
N VAL A 497 -10.33 28.90 16.92
CA VAL A 497 -11.63 29.10 17.58
C VAL A 497 -11.46 30.21 18.62
N THR A 498 -12.38 31.18 18.65
CA THR A 498 -12.29 32.30 19.60
C THR A 498 -12.70 31.82 21.00
N ASN A 499 -11.74 31.80 21.92
CA ASN A 499 -11.96 31.51 23.34
C ASN A 499 -11.16 32.52 24.18
N LEU A 500 -11.83 33.19 25.12
CA LEU A 500 -11.25 34.23 25.97
C LEU A 500 -11.12 33.80 27.43
N ASP A 501 -11.41 32.54 27.73
CA ASP A 501 -11.25 31.94 29.06
C ASP A 501 -9.81 31.45 29.23
N VAL A 502 -8.95 32.31 29.78
CA VAL A 502 -7.50 32.08 29.84
C VAL A 502 -7.10 31.53 31.20
N ASP A 503 -6.73 30.24 31.22
CA ASP A 503 -6.14 29.59 32.39
C ASP A 503 -4.60 29.71 32.35
N ILE A 504 -4.01 30.17 33.46
CA ILE A 504 -2.56 30.24 33.64
C ILE A 504 -2.15 29.35 34.82
N VAL A 505 -1.22 28.43 34.57
CA VAL A 505 -0.56 27.62 35.60
C VAL A 505 0.86 28.12 35.78
N VAL A 506 1.26 28.24 37.05
CA VAL A 506 2.61 28.65 37.42
C VAL A 506 3.32 27.51 38.12
N GLU A 507 4.56 27.23 37.71
CA GLU A 507 5.47 26.35 38.45
C GLU A 507 6.15 27.18 39.54
N GLY A 508 5.57 27.20 40.75
CA GLY A 508 6.03 28.00 41.87
C GLY A 508 4.93 28.27 42.91
N ASP A 509 5.10 29.32 43.71
CA ASP A 509 4.10 29.81 44.66
C ASP A 509 3.06 30.67 43.94
N GLY A 510 1.90 30.07 43.64
CA GLY A 510 0.82 30.71 42.90
C GLY A 510 0.12 31.85 43.66
N ILE A 511 0.17 31.88 44.99
CA ILE A 511 -0.44 32.96 45.79
C ILE A 511 0.41 34.21 45.66
N ARG A 512 1.72 34.06 45.85
CA ARG A 512 2.70 35.15 45.66
C ARG A 512 2.75 35.68 44.23
N PHE A 513 2.41 34.85 43.24
CA PHE A 513 2.30 35.28 41.84
C PHE A 513 1.05 36.13 41.57
N ALA A 514 -0.02 35.94 42.34
CA ALA A 514 -1.31 36.61 42.16
C ALA A 514 -1.43 37.95 42.91
N GLU A 515 -0.58 38.18 43.93
CA GLU A 515 -0.41 39.45 44.66
C GLU A 515 0.37 40.50 43.83
#